data_AF-A0A2V7T373-F1
#
_entry.id   AF-A0A2V7T373-F1
#
_cell.length_a   1.000
_cell.length_b   1.000
_cell.length_c   1.000
_cell.angle_alpha   90.00
_cell.angle_beta   90.00
_cell.angle_gamma   90.00
#
_symmetry.space_group_name_H-M   'P 1'
#
loop_
_entity.id
_entity.type
_entity.pdbx_description
1 polymer ?
#
loop_
_entity_poly.entity_id
_entity_poly.type
_entity_poly.pdbx_seq_one_letter_code
_entity_poly.pdbx_strand_id
1 'polypeptide(L)'
;MLLGLPFLAAVTLALQGTAPKPPATDPPPSQPPPLTSVAATRAMQPPVIDGRGDDAVWRDAPAITGFREWRPTEGLPPRLPTEAKLAYDAGALYVFVRAFDPHPDSIITVLARRDYFTPSDMIWLFLDSYHDRRTGYEFGVNPSGVKLDAQIYNDG
;
A
#
# COMPACT_ATOMS: atom_id res chain seq x y z
N MET A 1 74.17 27.85 18.77
CA MET A 1 73.98 28.79 17.65
C MET A 1 73.18 28.08 16.56
N LEU A 2 72.22 28.79 15.97
CA LEU A 2 71.32 28.46 14.84
C LEU A 2 70.14 27.51 15.14
N LEU A 3 68.92 28.04 15.38
CA LEU A 3 67.85 28.43 14.42
C LEU A 3 67.16 27.18 13.81
N GLY A 4 65.88 26.85 14.01
CA GLY A 4 64.70 27.63 14.40
C GLY A 4 63.88 28.04 13.17
N LEU A 5 62.88 27.23 12.76
CA LEU A 5 61.77 27.62 11.88
C LEU A 5 60.63 26.59 11.93
N PRO A 6 59.47 26.88 12.55
CA PRO A 6 58.26 26.09 12.36
C PRO A 6 57.50 26.58 11.13
N PHE A 7 57.00 25.64 10.34
CA PHE A 7 56.09 25.90 9.22
C PHE A 7 54.79 26.53 9.75
N LEU A 8 54.49 27.75 9.29
CA LEU A 8 53.25 28.46 9.62
C LEU A 8 52.14 27.94 8.68
N ALA A 9 51.20 27.15 9.20
CA ALA A 9 49.98 26.81 8.48
C ALA A 9 48.95 27.94 8.68
N ALA A 10 48.74 28.74 7.64
CA ALA A 10 47.68 29.75 7.63
C ALA A 10 46.33 29.05 7.40
N VAL A 11 45.53 28.93 8.45
CA VAL A 11 44.12 28.51 8.36
C VAL A 11 43.30 29.74 7.94
N THR A 12 42.81 29.74 6.71
CA THR A 12 41.89 30.78 6.22
C THR A 12 40.48 30.43 6.66
N LEU A 13 39.96 31.12 7.68
CA LEU A 13 38.59 30.97 8.14
C LEU A 13 37.66 31.72 7.16
N ALA A 14 37.07 31.01 6.20
CA ALA A 14 36.01 31.57 5.37
C ALA A 14 34.72 31.64 6.20
N LEU A 15 34.25 32.85 6.53
CA LEU A 15 32.90 33.06 7.04
C LEU A 15 31.91 32.70 5.92
N GLN A 16 31.31 31.52 5.99
CA GLN A 16 30.12 31.23 5.20
C GLN A 16 28.93 31.94 5.85
N GLY A 17 28.48 33.02 5.24
CA GLY A 17 27.21 33.64 5.59
C GLY A 17 26.07 32.66 5.26
N THR A 18 25.45 32.07 6.27
CA THR A 18 24.22 31.31 6.09
C THR A 18 23.08 32.29 5.83
N ALA A 19 22.69 32.42 4.55
CA ALA A 19 21.44 33.11 4.23
C ALA A 19 20.26 32.35 4.89
N PRO A 20 19.30 33.06 5.53
CA PRO A 20 18.16 32.40 6.14
C PRO A 20 17.36 31.68 5.04
N LYS A 21 17.17 30.37 5.21
CA LYS A 21 16.25 29.57 4.40
C LYS A 21 14.86 30.20 4.55
N PRO A 22 14.20 30.61 3.46
CA PRO A 22 12.84 31.14 3.56
C PRO A 22 11.95 30.10 4.25
N PRO A 23 10.98 30.54 5.08
CA PRO A 23 10.07 29.62 5.74
C PRO A 23 9.41 28.75 4.66
N ALA A 24 9.50 27.43 4.85
CA ALA A 24 8.77 26.49 4.02
C ALA A 24 7.30 26.88 4.11
N THR A 25 6.74 27.35 3.01
CA THR A 25 5.31 27.54 2.90
C THR A 25 4.75 26.13 2.88
N ASP A 26 4.06 25.72 3.94
CA ASP A 26 3.37 24.43 3.93
C ASP A 26 2.51 24.39 2.67
N PRO A 27 2.62 23.33 1.85
CA PRO A 27 1.72 23.19 0.72
C PRO A 27 0.28 23.28 1.24
N PRO A 28 -0.62 23.96 0.51
CA PRO A 28 -2.02 24.03 0.91
C PRO A 28 -2.54 22.62 1.19
N PRO A 29 -3.41 22.44 2.19
CA PRO A 29 -3.95 21.12 2.54
C PRO A 29 -4.46 20.47 1.25
N SER A 30 -3.87 19.33 0.89
CA SER A 30 -4.28 18.57 -0.28
C SER A 30 -5.76 18.28 -0.14
N GLN A 31 -6.54 18.69 -1.15
CA GLN A 31 -7.96 18.34 -1.21
C GLN A 31 -8.08 16.81 -0.99
N PRO A 32 -8.96 16.35 -0.08
CA PRO A 32 -9.16 14.93 0.09
C PRO A 32 -9.49 14.32 -1.27
N PRO A 33 -8.82 13.22 -1.66
CA PRO A 33 -9.03 12.63 -2.96
C PRO A 33 -10.51 12.35 -3.18
N PRO A 34 -11.04 12.57 -4.40
CA PRO A 34 -12.44 12.31 -4.69
C PRO A 34 -12.78 10.86 -4.29
N LEU A 35 -13.94 10.68 -3.64
CA LEU A 35 -14.42 9.36 -3.27
C LEU A 35 -14.51 8.50 -4.52
N THR A 36 -13.68 7.47 -4.59
CA THR A 36 -13.70 6.49 -5.67
C THR A 36 -14.71 5.42 -5.29
N SER A 37 -15.80 5.31 -6.04
CA SER A 37 -16.80 4.26 -5.88
C SER A 37 -16.76 3.29 -7.04
N VAL A 38 -17.03 2.02 -6.74
CA VAL A 38 -17.17 0.96 -7.74
C VAL A 38 -18.39 0.11 -7.38
N ALA A 39 -19.12 -0.35 -8.38
CA ALA A 39 -20.21 -1.29 -8.19
C ALA A 39 -19.64 -2.72 -8.16
N ALA A 40 -19.96 -3.49 -7.12
CA ALA A 40 -19.69 -4.92 -7.10
C ALA A 40 -20.71 -5.66 -7.97
N THR A 41 -20.26 -6.69 -8.70
CA THR A 41 -21.15 -7.47 -9.59
C THR A 41 -21.79 -8.63 -8.83
N ARG A 42 -23.10 -8.82 -9.00
CA ARG A 42 -23.79 -9.96 -8.40
C ARG A 42 -23.37 -11.27 -9.08
N ALA A 43 -22.82 -12.20 -8.32
CA ALA A 43 -22.47 -13.54 -8.77
C ALA A 43 -23.74 -14.41 -8.83
N MET A 44 -24.03 -14.99 -10.01
CA MET A 44 -25.11 -15.98 -10.16
C MET A 44 -24.67 -17.37 -9.70
N GLN A 45 -23.38 -17.64 -9.76
CA GLN A 45 -22.72 -18.82 -9.23
C GLN A 45 -21.48 -18.34 -8.44
N PRO A 46 -21.24 -18.87 -7.23
CA PRO A 46 -20.03 -18.56 -6.47
C PRO A 46 -18.77 -18.86 -7.29
N PRO A 47 -17.80 -17.93 -7.40
CA PRO A 47 -16.51 -18.22 -8.01
C PRO A 47 -15.73 -19.24 -7.16
N VAL A 48 -14.84 -19.99 -7.80
CA VAL A 48 -13.96 -20.92 -7.11
C VAL A 48 -12.81 -20.13 -6.48
N ILE A 49 -12.50 -20.39 -5.20
CA ILE A 49 -11.42 -19.71 -4.50
C ILE A 49 -10.09 -20.42 -4.75
N ASP A 50 -9.60 -20.34 -5.99
CA ASP A 50 -8.35 -20.97 -6.43
C ASP A 50 -7.31 -19.96 -6.98
N GLY A 51 -7.63 -18.67 -6.95
CA GLY A 51 -6.78 -17.59 -7.43
C GLY A 51 -6.81 -17.38 -8.96
N ARG A 52 -7.67 -18.10 -9.69
CA ARG A 52 -7.87 -17.89 -11.13
C ARG A 52 -8.99 -16.87 -11.39
N GLY A 53 -8.90 -16.21 -12.54
CA GLY A 53 -9.82 -15.16 -12.97
C GLY A 53 -10.74 -15.57 -14.12
N ASP A 54 -10.95 -16.88 -14.32
CA ASP A 54 -11.65 -17.47 -15.45
C ASP A 54 -13.16 -17.72 -15.20
N ASP A 55 -13.62 -17.65 -13.94
CA ASP A 55 -15.04 -17.67 -13.60
C ASP A 55 -15.83 -16.54 -14.29
N ALA A 56 -17.10 -16.82 -14.60
CA ALA A 56 -17.94 -15.93 -15.40
C ALA A 56 -18.09 -14.52 -14.81
N VAL A 57 -18.25 -14.42 -13.49
CA VAL A 57 -18.47 -13.13 -12.81
C VAL A 57 -17.31 -12.15 -13.02
N TRP A 58 -16.09 -12.64 -13.19
CA TRP A 58 -14.91 -11.80 -13.36
C TRP A 58 -14.83 -11.13 -14.74
N ARG A 59 -15.57 -11.60 -15.73
CA ARG A 59 -15.64 -10.94 -17.05
C ARG A 59 -16.47 -9.67 -17.01
N ASP A 60 -17.52 -9.66 -16.20
CA ASP A 60 -18.47 -8.57 -16.11
C ASP A 60 -18.16 -7.60 -14.95
N ALA A 61 -17.41 -8.07 -13.94
CA ALA A 61 -16.99 -7.23 -12.81
C ALA A 61 -16.05 -6.09 -13.27
N PRO A 62 -16.42 -4.82 -13.02
CA PRO A 62 -15.57 -3.68 -13.35
C PRO A 62 -14.20 -3.78 -12.68
N ALA A 63 -13.14 -3.53 -13.45
CA ALA A 63 -11.78 -3.50 -12.92
C ALA A 63 -11.53 -2.18 -12.17
N ILE A 64 -11.03 -2.30 -10.95
CA ILE A 64 -10.49 -1.23 -10.14
C ILE A 64 -9.00 -1.15 -10.45
N THR A 65 -8.55 -0.03 -11.00
CA THR A 65 -7.14 0.19 -11.40
C THR A 65 -6.54 1.47 -10.82
N GLY A 66 -7.37 2.31 -10.18
CA GLY A 66 -7.01 3.63 -9.65
C GLY A 66 -6.17 3.62 -8.37
N PHE A 67 -5.39 2.57 -8.11
CA PHE A 67 -4.55 2.46 -6.93
C PHE A 67 -3.52 3.60 -6.87
N ARG A 68 -3.09 3.92 -5.64
CA ARG A 68 -2.13 4.96 -5.33
C ARG A 68 -1.10 4.43 -4.34
N GLU A 69 0.11 4.93 -4.45
CA GLU A 69 1.17 4.65 -3.49
C GLU A 69 0.83 5.31 -2.15
N TRP A 70 0.92 4.55 -1.06
CA TRP A 70 0.84 5.10 0.30
C TRP A 70 2.23 5.46 0.82
N ARG A 71 3.22 4.61 0.55
CA ARG A 71 4.62 4.78 0.93
C ARG A 71 5.53 4.29 -0.21
N PRO A 72 6.72 4.89 -0.40
CA PRO A 72 7.30 5.99 0.38
C PRO A 72 6.76 7.38 0.03
N THR A 73 6.16 7.58 -1.15
CA THR A 73 5.65 8.88 -1.59
C THR A 73 4.15 8.80 -1.85
N GLU A 74 3.38 9.33 -0.91
CA GLU A 74 1.93 9.25 -0.91
C GLU A 74 1.30 9.90 -2.14
N GLY A 75 0.30 9.24 -2.72
CA GLY A 75 -0.55 9.77 -3.79
C GLY A 75 0.00 9.63 -5.21
N LEU A 76 1.22 9.13 -5.39
CA LEU A 76 1.76 8.83 -6.72
C LEU A 76 1.12 7.57 -7.33
N PRO A 77 1.18 7.40 -8.67
CA PRO A 77 0.88 6.11 -9.29
C PRO A 77 1.78 5.01 -8.71
N PRO A 78 1.26 3.79 -8.49
CA PRO A 78 2.06 2.69 -7.96
C PRO A 78 3.15 2.28 -8.96
N ARG A 79 4.30 1.82 -8.44
CA ARG A 79 5.42 1.33 -9.25
C ARG A 79 5.04 0.17 -10.15
N LEU A 80 4.17 -0.71 -9.67
CA LEU A 80 3.67 -1.88 -10.38
C LEU A 80 2.15 -1.80 -10.52
N PRO A 81 1.58 -2.20 -11.67
CA PRO A 81 0.14 -2.16 -11.85
C PRO A 81 -0.53 -3.23 -10.97
N THR A 82 -1.72 -2.87 -10.47
CA THR A 82 -2.59 -3.76 -9.70
C THR A 82 -4.01 -3.56 -10.18
N GLU A 83 -4.73 -4.65 -10.34
CA GLU A 83 -6.15 -4.66 -10.66
C GLU A 83 -6.93 -5.40 -9.57
N ALA A 84 -8.08 -4.87 -9.18
CA ALA A 84 -9.02 -5.58 -8.33
C ALA A 84 -10.42 -5.64 -8.96
N LYS A 85 -11.19 -6.66 -8.60
CA LYS A 85 -12.59 -6.83 -8.99
C LYS A 85 -13.40 -7.26 -7.78
N LEU A 86 -14.63 -6.78 -7.69
CA LEU A 86 -15.54 -7.10 -6.60
C LEU A 86 -16.78 -7.80 -7.15
N ALA A 87 -17.15 -8.89 -6.50
CA ALA A 87 -18.41 -9.58 -6.74
C ALA A 87 -19.06 -9.97 -5.42
N TYR A 88 -20.35 -10.28 -5.43
CA TYR A 88 -21.04 -10.72 -4.21
C TYR A 88 -22.22 -11.64 -4.54
N ASP A 89 -22.63 -12.44 -3.57
CA ASP A 89 -23.93 -13.11 -3.57
C ASP A 89 -24.65 -12.90 -2.22
N ALA A 90 -25.62 -13.74 -1.89
CA ALA A 90 -26.36 -13.63 -0.63
C ALA A 90 -25.55 -14.01 0.62
N GLY A 91 -24.43 -14.74 0.47
CA GLY A 91 -23.63 -15.27 1.56
C GLY A 91 -22.21 -14.69 1.64
N ALA A 92 -21.66 -14.14 0.56
CA ALA A 92 -20.27 -13.69 0.54
C ALA A 92 -20.02 -12.46 -0.35
N LEU A 93 -19.01 -11.68 0.06
CA LEU A 93 -18.27 -10.75 -0.78
C LEU A 93 -17.04 -11.48 -1.33
N TYR A 94 -16.85 -11.42 -2.64
CA TYR A 94 -15.70 -11.96 -3.36
C TYR A 94 -14.81 -10.83 -3.84
N VAL A 95 -13.52 -10.94 -3.55
CA VAL A 95 -12.51 -9.96 -3.96
C VAL A 95 -11.44 -10.68 -4.75
N PHE A 96 -11.28 -10.30 -6.01
CA PHE A 96 -10.20 -10.79 -6.86
C PHE A 96 -9.17 -9.68 -7.02
N VAL A 97 -7.90 -9.98 -6.75
CA VAL A 97 -6.79 -9.04 -6.91
C VAL A 97 -5.71 -9.67 -7.77
N ARG A 98 -5.23 -8.92 -8.76
CA ARG A 98 -4.09 -9.26 -9.59
C ARG A 98 -3.04 -8.16 -9.47
N ALA A 99 -1.98 -8.44 -8.74
CA ALA A 99 -0.78 -7.59 -8.67
C ALA A 99 0.22 -8.09 -9.71
N PHE A 100 0.70 -7.21 -10.59
CA PHE A 100 1.58 -7.59 -11.70
C PHE A 100 3.03 -7.30 -11.33
N ASP A 101 3.78 -8.36 -11.00
CA ASP A 101 5.23 -8.30 -10.84
C ASP A 101 5.92 -8.94 -12.06
N PRO A 102 6.77 -8.20 -12.81
CA PRO A 102 7.53 -8.76 -13.92
C PRO A 102 8.67 -9.71 -13.50
N HIS A 103 8.97 -9.79 -12.19
CA HIS A 103 10.04 -10.58 -11.61
C HIS A 103 9.45 -11.56 -10.57
N PRO A 104 8.92 -12.71 -11.00
CA PRO A 104 8.29 -13.67 -10.09
C PRO A 104 9.21 -14.17 -8.96
N ASP A 105 10.52 -14.15 -9.19
CA ASP A 105 11.55 -14.51 -8.23
C ASP A 105 11.75 -13.46 -7.11
N SER A 106 11.29 -12.22 -7.31
CA SER A 106 11.31 -11.19 -6.26
C SER A 106 10.08 -11.21 -5.35
N ILE A 107 9.06 -12.02 -5.66
CA ILE A 107 7.86 -12.11 -4.83
C ILE A 107 8.23 -12.78 -3.50
N ILE A 108 8.21 -12.00 -2.41
CA ILE A 108 8.59 -12.49 -1.09
C ILE A 108 7.40 -13.26 -0.52
N THR A 109 7.60 -14.54 -0.24
CA THR A 109 6.56 -15.40 0.31
C THR A 109 7.10 -16.33 1.38
N VAL A 110 6.43 -16.36 2.52
CA VAL A 110 6.77 -17.22 3.65
C VAL A 110 5.53 -17.97 4.09
N LEU A 111 5.63 -19.30 4.15
CA LEU A 111 4.57 -20.12 4.71
C LEU A 111 4.62 -20.07 6.23
N ALA A 112 3.48 -19.74 6.84
CA ALA A 112 3.28 -19.72 8.27
C ALA A 112 1.87 -20.19 8.62
N ARG A 113 1.54 -20.22 9.91
CA ARG A 113 0.17 -20.46 10.36
C ARG A 113 -0.70 -19.22 10.09
N ARG A 114 -2.01 -19.43 9.99
CA ARG A 114 -2.99 -18.33 10.00
C ARG A 114 -2.73 -17.41 11.20
N ASP A 115 -2.93 -16.11 10.99
CA ASP A 115 -2.74 -15.02 11.94
C ASP A 115 -1.29 -14.79 12.38
N TYR A 116 -0.33 -15.40 11.68
CA TYR A 116 1.08 -15.09 11.85
C TYR A 116 1.54 -14.08 10.80
N PHE A 117 1.96 -12.89 11.25
CA PHE A 117 2.50 -11.88 10.36
C PHE A 117 3.90 -12.28 9.87
N THR A 118 4.03 -12.43 8.54
CA THR A 118 5.28 -12.78 7.87
C THR A 118 5.87 -11.58 7.13
N PRO A 119 7.20 -11.45 7.05
CA PRO A 119 7.84 -10.50 6.14
C PRO A 119 7.66 -11.03 4.70
N SER A 120 6.51 -10.74 4.10
CA SER A 120 6.11 -11.20 2.76
C SER A 120 5.36 -10.09 2.03
N ASP A 121 5.23 -10.25 0.72
CA ASP A 121 4.25 -9.48 -0.04
C ASP A 121 2.85 -9.84 0.46
N MET A 122 1.95 -8.85 0.44
CA MET A 122 0.62 -8.96 1.06
C MET A 122 -0.42 -8.23 0.23
N ILE A 123 -1.61 -8.80 0.18
CA ILE A 123 -2.84 -8.08 -0.16
C ILE A 123 -3.65 -7.93 1.11
N TRP A 124 -4.11 -6.70 1.39
CA TRP A 124 -4.98 -6.38 2.51
C TRP A 124 -6.30 -5.79 2.01
N LEU A 125 -7.41 -6.24 2.62
CA LEU A 125 -8.76 -5.73 2.43
C LEU A 125 -9.24 -5.14 3.75
N PHE A 126 -9.61 -3.86 3.74
CA PHE A 126 -10.25 -3.18 4.85
C PHE A 126 -11.74 -3.00 4.52
N LEU A 127 -12.61 -3.46 5.40
CA LEU A 127 -14.06 -3.45 5.20
C LEU A 127 -14.77 -2.81 6.39
N ASP A 128 -15.32 -1.63 6.18
CA ASP A 128 -16.31 -1.00 7.06
C ASP A 128 -17.71 -1.41 6.59
N SER A 129 -18.28 -2.44 7.23
CA SER A 129 -19.58 -2.99 6.86
C SER A 129 -20.77 -2.13 7.30
N TYR A 130 -20.58 -1.24 8.28
CA TYR A 130 -21.62 -0.37 8.82
C TYR A 130 -21.57 1.05 8.24
N HIS A 131 -20.51 1.37 7.50
CA HIS A 131 -20.20 2.70 6.98
C HIS A 131 -20.11 3.76 8.09
N ASP A 132 -19.66 3.36 9.29
CA ASP A 132 -19.55 4.25 10.44
C ASP A 132 -18.22 5.01 10.50
N ARG A 133 -17.26 4.64 9.64
CA ARG A 133 -15.88 5.17 9.52
C ARG A 133 -15.07 5.06 10.81
N ARG A 134 -15.42 4.12 11.68
CA ARG A 134 -14.83 3.93 13.01
C ARG A 134 -14.52 2.47 13.30
N THR A 135 -15.32 1.55 12.78
CA THR A 135 -15.18 0.12 12.99
C THR A 135 -15.07 -0.61 11.67
N GLY A 136 -14.56 -1.83 11.71
CA GLY A 136 -14.45 -2.64 10.49
C GLY A 136 -13.70 -3.93 10.71
N TYR A 137 -13.38 -4.57 9.60
CA TYR A 137 -12.59 -5.78 9.54
C TYR A 137 -11.42 -5.60 8.59
N GLU A 138 -10.31 -6.22 8.90
CA GLU A 138 -9.13 -6.31 8.04
C GLU A 138 -8.90 -7.77 7.69
N PHE A 139 -8.63 -8.05 6.42
CA PHE A 139 -8.28 -9.38 5.91
C PHE A 139 -7.00 -9.29 5.11
N GLY A 140 -6.01 -10.11 5.45
CA GLY A 140 -4.72 -10.18 4.79
C GLY A 140 -4.47 -11.55 4.17
N VAL A 141 -3.80 -11.58 3.03
CA VAL A 141 -3.29 -12.82 2.45
C VAL A 141 -1.93 -12.60 1.80
N ASN A 142 -1.00 -13.54 2.03
CA ASN A 142 0.29 -13.58 1.35
C ASN A 142 0.27 -14.58 0.17
N PRO A 143 1.27 -14.58 -0.72
CA PRO A 143 1.31 -15.49 -1.87
C PRO A 143 1.34 -16.99 -1.51
N SER A 144 1.76 -17.35 -0.29
CA SER A 144 1.75 -18.73 0.23
C SER A 144 0.37 -19.14 0.77
N GLY A 145 -0.62 -18.24 0.74
CA GLY A 145 -1.96 -18.47 1.25
C GLY A 145 -2.09 -18.34 2.77
N VAL A 146 -1.09 -17.77 3.45
CA VAL A 146 -1.20 -17.41 4.87
C VAL A 146 -2.21 -16.30 4.99
N LYS A 147 -3.20 -16.48 5.86
CA LYS A 147 -4.31 -15.55 6.08
C LYS A 147 -4.10 -14.81 7.40
N LEU A 148 -4.51 -13.56 7.42
CA LEU A 148 -4.66 -12.76 8.62
C LEU A 148 -6.06 -12.18 8.65
N ASP A 149 -6.66 -12.11 9.81
CA ASP A 149 -7.86 -11.33 10.02
C ASP A 149 -7.84 -10.61 11.36
N ALA A 150 -8.40 -9.39 11.37
CA ALA A 150 -8.50 -8.56 12.54
C ALA A 150 -9.79 -7.77 12.54
N GLN A 151 -10.25 -7.39 13.74
CA GLN A 151 -11.31 -6.42 13.92
C GLN A 151 -10.69 -5.05 14.21
N ILE A 152 -11.20 -4.03 13.54
CA ILE A 152 -10.91 -2.63 13.80
C ILE A 152 -11.99 -2.10 14.72
N TYR A 153 -11.57 -1.61 15.88
CA TYR A 153 -12.45 -1.01 16.89
C TYR A 153 -11.88 0.36 17.29
N ASN A 154 -12.77 1.22 17.79
CA ASN A 154 -12.43 2.58 18.21
C ASN A 154 -12.65 2.69 19.72
N ASP A 155 -11.63 2.30 20.48
CA ASP A 155 -11.64 2.20 21.94
C ASP A 155 -11.16 3.47 22.68
N GLY A 156 -11.22 4.65 22.03
CA GLY A 156 -11.19 5.96 22.68
C GLY A 156 -9.81 6.50 23.02
#